data_AF-A0A511T044-F1
#
_entry.id   AF-A0A511T044-F1
#
_cell.length_a   1.000
_cell.length_b   1.000
_cell.length_c   1.000
_cell.angle_alpha   90.00
_cell.angle_beta   90.00
_cell.angle_gamma   90.00
#
_symmetry.space_group_name_H-M   'P 1'
#
loop_
_entity.id
_entity.type
_entity.pdbx_description
1 polymer ?
#
loop_
_entity_poly.entity_id
_entity_poly.type
_entity_poly.pdbx_seq_one_letter_code
_entity_poly.pdbx_strand_id
1 'polypeptide(L)'
;MSEGQAREDAAVEAWVRKTGRLPPRKVRRQWEKQWRKEARRDASAATRRRSRRRSSKASRDPAKAAIFMSTAITCLLLAIGQPRRLWWLVFVALGFFLVAAKFMKRPSEEEEEATGLRPATAQPVDPVDPKVARVDAVCAKLLAELAQGPAVLREVVHAPERTVEALRQGCHALASRERTLRALATPEEASRLEEEHRALTARVAAEPDAVVRERLQGALSALESQRQQRAELSTAADRLEAEYTRLFYTLESLYAQVLRVRTADASGEDVAGLGLRQSVEQLGAEVEAVTEALEEVHRPPDGRVRTR
;
A
#
# COMPACT_ATOMS: atom_id res chain seq x y z
N MET A 1 6.95 23.59 -6.01
CA MET A 1 7.87 24.23 -6.99
C MET A 1 9.11 23.39 -7.28
N SER A 2 9.35 22.29 -6.55
CA SER A 2 10.59 21.48 -6.59
C SER A 2 10.69 20.48 -7.75
N GLU A 3 9.61 19.82 -8.16
CA GLU A 3 9.68 18.75 -9.18
C GLU A 3 10.07 19.24 -10.58
N GLY A 4 9.70 20.47 -10.94
CA GLY A 4 10.04 21.06 -12.24
C GLY A 4 11.52 21.35 -12.36
N GLN A 5 12.12 21.92 -11.32
CA GLN A 5 13.53 22.27 -11.26
C GLN A 5 14.41 21.01 -11.26
N ALA A 6 14.03 19.98 -10.51
CA ALA A 6 14.74 18.71 -10.49
C ALA A 6 14.85 18.04 -11.88
N ARG A 7 13.79 18.14 -12.71
CA ARG A 7 13.80 17.61 -14.09
C ARG A 7 14.68 18.44 -15.03
N GLU A 8 14.70 19.75 -14.83
CA GLU A 8 15.57 20.65 -15.60
C GLU A 8 17.04 20.38 -15.30
N ASP A 9 17.39 20.23 -14.02
CA ASP A 9 18.75 19.97 -13.57
C ASP A 9 19.23 18.59 -14.04
N ALA A 10 18.40 17.54 -13.93
CA ALA A 10 18.75 16.21 -14.42
C ALA A 10 19.01 16.16 -15.94
N ALA A 11 18.22 16.91 -16.73
CA ALA A 11 18.41 16.98 -18.18
C ALA A 11 19.66 17.77 -18.57
N VAL A 12 19.98 18.84 -17.83
CA VAL A 12 21.21 19.62 -18.01
C VAL A 12 22.43 18.78 -17.63
N GLU A 13 22.41 18.08 -16.51
CA GLU A 13 23.49 17.20 -16.08
C GLU A 13 23.75 16.06 -17.08
N ALA A 14 22.71 15.40 -17.58
CA ALA A 14 22.86 14.33 -18.57
C ALA A 14 23.52 14.83 -19.87
N TRP A 15 23.21 16.06 -20.27
CA TRP A 15 23.83 16.70 -21.43
C TRP A 15 25.30 17.05 -21.17
N VAL A 16 25.59 17.63 -20.00
CA VAL A 16 26.96 17.97 -19.60
C VAL A 16 27.82 16.71 -19.50
N ARG A 17 27.31 15.62 -18.91
CA ARG A 17 28.00 14.32 -18.87
C ARG A 17 28.32 13.78 -20.27
N LYS A 18 27.42 13.98 -21.23
CA LYS A 18 27.58 13.45 -22.60
C LYS A 18 28.47 14.30 -23.50
N THR A 19 28.45 15.62 -23.33
CA THR A 19 29.11 16.55 -24.28
C THR A 19 30.24 17.35 -23.65
N GLY A 20 30.42 17.30 -22.33
CA GLY A 20 31.40 18.08 -21.58
C GLY A 20 31.16 19.59 -21.63
N ARG A 21 29.99 20.05 -22.13
CA ARG A 21 29.67 21.46 -22.32
C ARG A 21 28.24 21.75 -21.89
N LEU A 22 28.00 22.98 -21.43
CA LEU A 22 26.66 23.47 -21.12
C LEU A 22 25.78 23.50 -22.38
N PRO A 23 24.49 23.10 -22.30
CA PRO A 23 23.60 23.09 -23.44
C PRO A 23 23.38 24.52 -23.97
N PRO A 24 23.52 24.75 -25.29
CA PRO A 24 23.31 26.07 -25.86
C PRO A 24 21.86 26.51 -25.69
N ARG A 25 21.64 27.83 -25.54
CA ARG A 25 20.31 28.44 -25.27
C ARG A 25 19.19 27.95 -26.19
N LYS A 26 19.51 27.62 -27.46
CA LYS A 26 18.53 27.09 -28.43
C LYS A 26 17.99 25.71 -28.04
N VAL A 27 18.83 24.83 -27.47
CA VAL A 27 18.45 23.47 -27.04
C VAL A 27 17.59 23.54 -25.78
N ARG A 28 17.97 24.37 -24.81
CA ARG A 28 17.17 24.58 -23.59
C ARG A 28 15.75 25.06 -23.90
N ARG A 29 15.60 26.00 -24.85
CA ARG A 29 14.29 26.46 -25.34
C ARG A 29 13.46 25.36 -26.00
N GLN A 30 14.09 24.37 -26.64
CA GLN A 30 13.35 23.24 -27.22
C GLN A 30 12.84 22.28 -26.13
N TRP A 31 13.64 22.03 -25.09
CA TRP A 31 13.21 21.24 -23.93
C TRP A 31 12.05 21.89 -23.19
N GLU A 32 12.13 23.20 -22.90
CA GLU A 32 11.02 23.94 -22.30
C GLU A 32 9.72 23.81 -23.11
N LYS A 33 9.82 23.86 -24.44
CA LYS A 33 8.65 23.65 -25.33
C LYS A 33 8.11 22.23 -25.25
N GLN A 34 8.97 21.22 -25.17
CA GLN A 34 8.55 19.82 -25.04
C GLN A 34 7.90 19.56 -23.68
N TRP A 35 8.51 20.01 -22.59
CA TRP A 35 7.94 19.85 -21.25
C TRP A 35 6.61 20.58 -21.08
N ARG A 36 6.46 21.79 -21.63
CA ARG A 36 5.15 22.48 -21.65
C ARG A 36 4.09 21.67 -22.40
N LYS A 37 4.46 20.98 -23.48
CA LYS A 37 3.55 20.14 -24.26
C LYS A 37 3.18 18.86 -23.51
N GLU A 38 4.12 18.26 -22.80
CA GLU A 38 3.90 17.08 -21.95
C GLU A 38 3.06 17.42 -20.73
N ALA A 39 3.37 18.50 -20.00
CA ALA A 39 2.55 18.97 -18.88
C ALA A 39 1.10 19.25 -19.29
N ARG A 40 0.87 19.81 -20.49
CA ARG A 40 -0.49 19.97 -21.04
C ARG A 40 -1.16 18.64 -21.34
N ARG A 41 -0.43 17.64 -21.85
CA ARG A 41 -0.94 16.29 -22.08
C ARG A 41 -1.30 15.61 -20.76
N ASP A 42 -0.46 15.72 -19.75
CA ASP A 42 -0.69 15.11 -18.44
C ASP A 42 -1.87 15.77 -17.72
N ALA A 43 -2.00 17.10 -17.77
CA ALA A 43 -3.18 17.81 -17.27
C ALA A 43 -4.46 17.38 -18.01
N SER A 44 -4.40 17.20 -19.33
CA SER A 44 -5.54 16.71 -20.13
C SER A 44 -5.87 15.23 -19.84
N ALA A 45 -4.87 14.42 -19.52
CA ALA A 45 -5.06 13.02 -19.14
C ALA A 45 -5.64 12.90 -17.72
N ALA A 46 -5.18 13.73 -16.79
CA ALA A 46 -5.69 13.80 -15.42
C ALA A 46 -7.17 14.22 -15.40
N THR A 47 -7.55 15.22 -16.19
CA THR A 47 -8.95 15.65 -16.33
C THR A 47 -9.83 14.56 -16.97
N ARG A 48 -9.35 13.86 -18.01
CA ARG A 48 -10.06 12.69 -18.59
C ARG A 48 -10.18 11.51 -17.64
N ARG A 49 -9.18 11.26 -16.79
CA ARG A 49 -9.25 10.23 -15.74
C ARG A 49 -10.28 10.60 -14.68
N ARG A 50 -10.35 11.88 -14.28
CA ARG A 50 -11.37 12.38 -13.34
C ARG A 50 -12.78 12.31 -13.93
N SER A 51 -12.97 12.63 -15.21
CA SER A 51 -14.29 12.51 -15.85
C SER A 51 -14.74 11.06 -16.03
N ARG A 52 -13.84 10.13 -16.38
CA ARG A 52 -14.14 8.70 -16.41
C ARG A 52 -14.49 8.14 -15.03
N ARG A 53 -13.78 8.55 -13.98
CA ARG A 53 -14.11 8.17 -12.59
C ARG A 53 -15.47 8.73 -12.14
N ARG A 54 -15.87 9.92 -12.60
CA ARG A 54 -17.22 10.48 -12.34
C ARG A 54 -18.31 9.74 -13.12
N SER A 55 -18.07 9.42 -14.40
CA SER A 55 -19.00 8.65 -15.23
C SER A 55 -19.20 7.21 -14.73
N SER A 56 -18.15 6.55 -14.22
CA SER A 56 -18.30 5.20 -13.64
C SER A 56 -19.01 5.19 -12.28
N LYS A 57 -18.99 6.31 -11.55
CA LYS A 57 -19.81 6.48 -10.35
C LYS A 57 -21.29 6.78 -10.70
N ALA A 58 -21.54 7.43 -11.83
CA ALA A 58 -22.90 7.79 -12.28
C ALA A 58 -23.72 6.65 -12.93
N SER A 59 -23.13 5.48 -13.19
CA SER A 59 -23.86 4.32 -13.76
C SER A 59 -24.22 3.23 -12.74
N ARG A 60 -24.08 3.49 -11.45
CA ARG A 60 -24.58 2.61 -10.38
C ARG A 60 -26.04 2.97 -10.05
N ASP A 61 -26.94 2.64 -10.96
CA ASP A 61 -28.39 2.73 -10.72
C ASP A 61 -28.86 1.44 -10.01
N PRO A 62 -29.10 1.44 -8.68
CA PRO A 62 -29.66 0.28 -8.00
C PRO A 62 -31.05 -0.10 -8.55
N ALA A 63 -31.77 0.87 -9.15
CA ALA A 63 -33.04 0.65 -9.83
C ALA A 63 -32.91 -0.33 -11.01
N LYS A 64 -31.82 -0.28 -11.79
CA LYS A 64 -31.60 -1.21 -12.91
C LYS A 64 -31.28 -2.60 -12.41
N ALA A 65 -30.50 -2.72 -11.33
CA ALA A 65 -30.22 -4.01 -10.69
C ALA A 65 -31.50 -4.66 -10.13
N ALA A 66 -32.40 -3.87 -9.54
CA ALA A 66 -33.68 -4.35 -9.04
C ALA A 66 -34.61 -4.85 -10.17
N ILE A 67 -34.66 -4.15 -11.30
CA ILE A 67 -35.47 -4.57 -12.48
C ILE A 67 -34.95 -5.89 -13.07
N PHE A 68 -33.63 -6.09 -13.16
CA PHE A 68 -33.09 -7.35 -13.66
C PHE A 68 -33.32 -8.52 -12.69
N MET A 69 -33.22 -8.27 -11.37
CA MET A 69 -33.51 -9.29 -10.36
C MET A 69 -34.97 -9.69 -10.34
N SER A 70 -35.91 -8.75 -10.44
CA SER A 70 -37.35 -9.08 -10.49
C SER A 70 -37.69 -9.89 -11.74
N THR A 71 -37.14 -9.51 -12.90
CA THR A 71 -37.35 -10.22 -14.16
C THR A 71 -36.81 -11.66 -14.09
N ALA A 72 -35.62 -11.87 -13.51
CA ALA A 72 -35.04 -13.20 -13.33
C ALA A 72 -35.90 -14.10 -12.42
N ILE A 73 -36.44 -13.54 -11.33
CA ILE A 73 -37.32 -14.26 -10.39
C ILE A 73 -38.64 -14.65 -11.08
N THR A 74 -39.24 -13.75 -11.86
CA THR A 74 -40.48 -14.05 -12.61
C THR A 74 -40.27 -15.18 -13.62
N CYS A 75 -39.15 -15.19 -14.35
CA CYS A 75 -38.80 -16.28 -15.26
C CYS A 75 -38.62 -17.62 -14.53
N LEU A 76 -38.00 -17.61 -13.34
CA LEU A 76 -37.80 -18.82 -12.54
C LEU A 76 -39.12 -19.41 -12.03
N LEU A 77 -40.05 -18.57 -11.57
CA LEU A 77 -41.36 -19.00 -11.10
C LEU A 77 -42.21 -19.62 -12.23
N LEU A 78 -42.16 -19.04 -13.44
CA LEU A 78 -42.82 -19.59 -14.63
C LEU A 78 -42.23 -20.95 -15.05
N ALA A 79 -40.91 -21.13 -14.91
CA ALA A 79 -40.25 -22.40 -15.23
C ALA A 79 -40.67 -23.53 -14.27
N ILE A 80 -40.91 -23.23 -12.99
CA ILE A 80 -41.37 -24.20 -11.98
C ILE A 80 -42.82 -24.62 -12.23
N GLY A 81 -43.68 -23.71 -12.70
CA GLY A 81 -45.09 -24.01 -12.97
C GLY A 81 -45.34 -24.94 -14.18
N GLN A 82 -44.44 -24.97 -15.17
CA GLN A 82 -44.57 -25.81 -16.37
C GLN A 82 -43.24 -26.47 -16.77
N PRO A 83 -42.74 -27.44 -15.97
CA PRO A 83 -41.38 -27.95 -16.09
C PRO A 83 -41.13 -28.72 -17.40
N ARG A 84 -42.18 -29.30 -18.01
CA ARG A 84 -42.05 -30.05 -19.28
C ARG A 84 -41.91 -29.17 -20.52
N ARG A 85 -42.34 -27.90 -20.49
CA ARG A 85 -42.38 -27.03 -21.69
C ARG A 85 -41.42 -25.84 -21.61
N LEU A 86 -41.06 -25.40 -20.40
CA LEU A 86 -40.33 -24.14 -20.17
C LEU A 86 -39.00 -24.29 -19.42
N TRP A 87 -38.42 -25.50 -19.37
CA TRP A 87 -37.16 -25.75 -18.65
C TRP A 87 -35.97 -24.90 -19.16
N TRP A 88 -35.97 -24.50 -20.43
CA TRP A 88 -34.92 -23.65 -21.02
C TRP A 88 -34.88 -22.22 -20.43
N LEU A 89 -35.95 -21.76 -19.76
CA LEU A 89 -35.98 -20.44 -19.10
C LEU A 89 -35.04 -20.35 -17.90
N VAL A 90 -34.60 -21.48 -17.32
CA VAL A 90 -33.59 -21.50 -16.25
C VAL A 90 -32.26 -20.91 -16.73
N PHE A 91 -31.87 -21.18 -17.99
CA PHE A 91 -30.66 -20.60 -18.58
C PHE A 91 -30.79 -19.10 -18.83
N VAL A 92 -31.98 -18.64 -19.22
CA VAL A 92 -32.27 -17.21 -19.39
C VAL A 92 -32.22 -16.47 -18.05
N ALA A 93 -32.81 -17.05 -17.01
CA ALA A 93 -32.74 -16.52 -15.64
C ALA A 93 -31.29 -16.45 -15.13
N LEU A 94 -30.47 -17.47 -15.41
CA LEU A 94 -29.04 -17.48 -15.06
C LEU A 94 -28.27 -16.36 -15.77
N GLY A 95 -28.57 -16.10 -17.05
CA GLY A 95 -27.98 -15.00 -17.81
C GLY A 95 -28.28 -13.64 -17.20
N PHE A 96 -29.53 -13.39 -16.79
CA PHE A 96 -29.91 -12.17 -16.08
C PHE A 96 -29.27 -12.07 -14.69
N PHE A 97 -29.11 -13.19 -13.98
CA PHE A 97 -28.44 -13.23 -12.68
C PHE A 97 -26.95 -12.84 -12.77
N LEU A 98 -26.24 -13.26 -13.82
CA LEU A 98 -24.84 -12.87 -14.05
C LEU A 98 -24.70 -11.38 -14.40
N VAL A 99 -25.65 -10.84 -15.18
CA VAL A 99 -25.68 -9.40 -15.47
C VAL A 99 -25.97 -8.60 -14.20
N ALA A 100 -26.94 -9.03 -13.39
CA ALA A 100 -27.24 -8.41 -12.10
C ALA A 100 -26.06 -8.50 -11.12
N ALA A 101 -25.35 -9.63 -11.05
CA ALA A 101 -24.14 -9.80 -10.24
C ALA A 101 -23.02 -8.82 -10.63
N LYS A 102 -22.93 -8.47 -11.93
CA LYS A 102 -21.99 -7.46 -12.41
C LYS A 102 -22.34 -6.04 -11.95
N PHE A 103 -23.63 -5.75 -11.76
CA PHE A 103 -24.10 -4.50 -11.16
C PHE A 103 -24.06 -4.50 -9.62
N MET A 104 -24.13 -5.68 -8.98
CA MET A 104 -24.10 -5.86 -7.52
C MET A 104 -22.70 -6.05 -6.92
N LYS A 105 -21.62 -5.94 -7.71
CA LYS A 105 -20.25 -5.94 -7.16
C LYS A 105 -19.99 -4.64 -6.39
N ARG A 106 -20.49 -4.60 -5.15
CA ARG A 106 -20.23 -3.60 -4.11
C ARG A 106 -18.75 -3.69 -3.71
N PRO A 107 -18.01 -2.57 -3.66
CA PRO A 107 -16.98 -2.40 -2.65
C PRO A 107 -17.73 -2.22 -1.31
N SER A 108 -17.77 -3.26 -0.51
CA SER A 108 -18.16 -3.16 0.90
C SER A 108 -17.05 -2.41 1.61
N GLU A 109 -17.22 -1.11 1.86
CA GLU A 109 -16.50 -0.34 2.91
C GLU A 109 -16.90 1.16 2.97
N GLU A 110 -17.58 1.74 1.97
CA GLU A 110 -17.88 3.20 1.96
C GLU A 110 -19.38 3.58 1.99
N GLU A 111 -20.31 2.66 2.31
CA GLU A 111 -21.76 2.92 2.19
C GLU A 111 -22.57 2.62 3.47
N GLU A 112 -21.94 2.70 4.65
CA GLU A 112 -22.64 2.61 5.96
C GLU A 112 -22.75 3.95 6.70
N GLU A 113 -22.37 5.08 6.10
CA GLU A 113 -22.37 6.38 6.77
C GLU A 113 -23.57 7.30 6.45
N ALA A 114 -24.59 6.83 5.73
CA ALA A 114 -25.67 7.71 5.29
C ALA A 114 -27.09 7.11 5.33
N THR A 115 -27.49 6.44 6.41
CA THR A 115 -28.88 6.53 6.90
C THR A 115 -28.99 6.00 8.33
N GLY A 116 -29.05 6.92 9.30
CA GLY A 116 -29.37 6.59 10.68
C GLY A 116 -30.85 6.25 10.84
N LEU A 117 -31.13 5.06 11.38
CA LEU A 117 -32.18 4.76 12.38
C LEU A 117 -32.23 3.23 12.58
N ARG A 118 -31.26 2.70 13.32
CA ARG A 118 -31.38 1.40 13.97
C ARG A 118 -30.53 1.41 15.25
N PRO A 119 -31.08 1.02 16.41
CA PRO A 119 -30.35 1.08 17.67
C PRO A 119 -29.11 0.20 17.59
N ALA A 120 -27.99 0.79 18.00
CA ALA A 120 -26.66 0.22 18.00
C ALA A 120 -26.65 -1.17 18.65
N THR A 121 -26.61 -2.20 17.81
CA THR A 121 -25.86 -3.40 18.16
C THR A 121 -24.44 -3.06 17.75
N ALA A 122 -23.60 -2.82 18.76
CA ALA A 122 -22.18 -2.55 18.60
C ALA A 122 -21.58 -3.61 17.68
N GLN A 123 -21.34 -3.25 16.41
CA GLN A 123 -20.43 -4.01 15.58
C GLN A 123 -19.03 -3.81 16.19
N PRO A 124 -18.27 -4.89 16.39
CA PRO A 124 -16.94 -4.80 16.94
C PRO A 124 -16.12 -3.93 15.98
N VAL A 125 -15.64 -2.81 16.49
CA VAL A 125 -14.52 -2.06 15.90
C VAL A 125 -13.49 -3.12 15.54
N ASP A 126 -13.14 -3.24 14.26
CA ASP A 126 -11.99 -4.06 13.85
C ASP A 126 -10.87 -3.75 14.85
N PRO A 127 -10.34 -4.75 15.56
CA PRO A 127 -9.42 -4.49 16.65
C PRO A 127 -8.27 -3.68 16.05
N VAL A 128 -8.16 -2.43 16.48
CA VAL A 128 -7.05 -1.55 16.10
C VAL A 128 -5.79 -2.38 16.25
N ASP A 129 -5.04 -2.51 15.16
CA ASP A 129 -3.85 -3.36 15.11
C ASP A 129 -3.02 -3.09 16.38
N PRO A 130 -2.77 -4.11 17.21
CA PRO A 130 -2.12 -3.91 18.50
C PRO A 130 -0.74 -3.25 18.35
N LYS A 131 -0.07 -3.42 17.20
CA LYS A 131 1.18 -2.72 16.87
C LYS A 131 0.94 -1.22 16.73
N VAL A 132 -0.06 -0.83 15.94
CA VAL A 132 -0.46 0.56 15.73
C VAL A 132 -0.87 1.22 17.05
N ALA A 133 -1.71 0.57 17.85
CA ALA A 133 -2.15 1.10 19.14
C ALA A 133 -0.99 1.35 20.11
N ARG A 134 0.03 0.48 20.12
CA ARG A 134 1.23 0.66 20.96
C ARG A 134 2.04 1.87 20.53
N VAL A 135 2.27 2.05 19.22
CA VAL A 135 2.98 3.23 18.69
C VAL A 135 2.23 4.51 19.04
N ASP A 136 0.92 4.53 18.82
CA ASP A 136 0.09 5.70 19.13
C ASP A 136 0.14 6.05 20.62
N ALA A 137 0.11 5.05 21.50
CA ALA A 137 0.22 5.27 22.94
C ALA A 137 1.58 5.87 23.35
N VAL A 138 2.69 5.40 22.75
CA VAL A 138 4.02 5.96 23.03
C VAL A 138 4.17 7.37 22.48
N CYS A 139 3.71 7.60 21.25
CA CYS A 139 3.74 8.93 20.62
C CYS A 139 2.89 9.94 21.39
N ALA A 140 1.70 9.54 21.85
CA ALA A 140 0.83 10.40 22.66
C ALA A 140 1.48 10.79 23.99
N LYS A 141 2.13 9.83 24.68
CA LYS A 141 2.88 10.10 25.91
C LYS A 141 4.06 11.05 25.63
N LEU A 142 4.81 10.80 24.58
CA LEU A 142 5.95 11.64 24.19
C LEU A 142 5.52 13.08 23.90
N LEU A 143 4.45 13.28 23.12
CA LEU A 143 3.91 14.61 22.85
C LEU A 143 3.41 15.32 24.11
N ALA A 144 2.75 14.58 25.02
CA ALA A 144 2.31 15.14 26.30
C ALA A 144 3.48 15.60 27.17
N GLU A 145 4.55 14.80 27.26
CA GLU A 145 5.77 15.16 27.99
C GLU A 145 6.49 16.36 27.36
N LEU A 146 6.58 16.42 26.03
CA LEU A 146 7.18 17.55 25.31
C LEU A 146 6.40 18.84 25.50
N ALA A 147 5.06 18.78 25.48
CA ALA A 147 4.19 19.94 25.70
C ALA A 147 4.32 20.50 27.13
N GLN A 148 4.53 19.63 28.11
CA GLN A 148 4.76 20.01 29.52
C GLN A 148 6.23 20.36 29.80
N GLY A 149 7.11 20.23 28.80
CA GLY A 149 8.55 20.32 28.96
C GLY A 149 9.08 21.75 29.16
N PRO A 150 10.24 21.88 29.83
CA PRO A 150 10.99 23.14 29.99
C PRO A 150 11.31 23.81 28.63
N ALA A 151 11.47 25.14 28.65
CA ALA A 151 11.64 25.95 27.43
C ALA A 151 12.85 25.52 26.59
N VAL A 152 13.90 24.99 27.23
CA VAL A 152 15.10 24.45 26.57
C VAL A 152 14.73 23.32 25.61
N LEU A 153 13.80 22.43 25.95
CA LEU A 153 13.33 21.37 25.04
C LEU A 153 12.62 21.92 23.80
N ARG A 154 11.92 23.05 23.94
CA ARG A 154 11.20 23.73 22.85
C ARG A 154 12.13 24.53 21.94
N GLU A 155 13.24 25.04 22.46
CA GLU A 155 14.27 25.73 21.67
C GLU A 155 15.21 24.74 20.96
N VAL A 156 15.49 23.61 21.60
CA VAL A 156 16.43 22.60 21.12
C VAL A 156 15.86 21.81 19.95
N VAL A 157 14.57 21.46 20.00
CA VAL A 157 13.87 20.77 18.90
C VAL A 157 12.93 21.76 18.22
N HIS A 158 13.28 22.23 17.03
CA HIS A 158 12.34 23.04 16.24
C HIS A 158 11.25 22.12 15.69
N ALA A 159 10.02 22.25 16.22
CA ALA A 159 8.83 21.46 15.86
C ALA A 159 8.93 19.95 16.15
N PRO A 160 9.13 19.54 17.42
CA PRO A 160 9.21 18.12 17.80
C PRO A 160 7.92 17.36 17.43
N GLU A 161 6.78 18.04 17.39
CA GLU A 161 5.50 17.46 17.04
C GLU A 161 5.51 16.94 15.59
N ARG A 162 6.22 17.63 14.69
CA ARG A 162 6.33 17.18 13.29
C ARG A 162 7.17 15.92 13.17
N THR A 163 8.29 15.83 13.90
CA THR A 163 9.16 14.65 13.88
C THR A 163 8.45 13.44 14.51
N VAL A 164 7.77 13.64 15.64
CA VAL A 164 7.00 12.57 16.30
C VAL A 164 5.83 12.11 15.44
N GLU A 165 5.15 13.03 14.76
CA GLU A 165 4.08 12.69 13.83
C GLU A 165 4.61 11.95 12.59
N ALA A 166 5.77 12.36 12.05
CA ALA A 166 6.42 11.66 10.94
C ALA A 166 6.84 10.23 11.32
N LEU A 167 7.42 10.05 12.52
CA LEU A 167 7.72 8.74 13.09
C LEU A 167 6.49 7.85 13.21
N ARG A 168 5.41 8.42 13.76
CA ARG A 168 4.13 7.74 13.90
C ARG A 168 3.65 7.26 12.54
N GLN A 169 3.58 8.15 11.56
CA GLN A 169 3.18 7.80 10.19
C GLN A 169 4.08 6.72 9.56
N GLY A 170 5.40 6.80 9.76
CA GLY A 170 6.36 5.80 9.29
C GLY A 170 6.10 4.41 9.89
N CYS A 171 5.93 4.31 11.20
CA CYS A 171 5.60 3.05 11.88
C CYS A 171 4.26 2.47 11.42
N HIS A 172 3.25 3.31 11.21
CA HIS A 172 1.95 2.90 10.68
C HIS A 172 2.06 2.36 9.25
N ALA A 173 2.83 3.03 8.39
CA ALA A 173 3.05 2.60 7.01
C ALA A 173 3.77 1.25 6.95
N LEU A 174 4.80 1.04 7.79
CA LEU A 174 5.49 -0.24 7.93
C LEU A 174 4.55 -1.36 8.37
N ALA A 175 3.75 -1.13 9.43
CA ALA A 175 2.81 -2.12 9.94
C ALA A 175 1.73 -2.47 8.90
N SER A 176 1.19 -1.48 8.19
CA SER A 176 0.21 -1.70 7.10
C SER A 176 0.81 -2.51 5.96
N ARG A 177 2.05 -2.21 5.56
CA ARG A 177 2.74 -2.90 4.47
C ARG A 177 3.10 -4.33 4.84
N GLU A 178 3.63 -4.56 6.04
CA GLU A 178 3.90 -5.90 6.59
C GLU A 178 2.64 -6.76 6.55
N ARG A 179 1.52 -6.24 7.07
CA ARG A 179 0.23 -6.93 6.99
C ARG A 179 -0.19 -7.27 5.57
N THR A 180 -0.01 -6.33 4.64
CA THR A 180 -0.33 -6.55 3.22
C THR A 180 0.52 -7.68 2.64
N LEU A 181 1.82 -7.72 2.94
CA LEU A 181 2.71 -8.79 2.47
C LEU A 181 2.36 -10.14 3.11
N ARG A 182 2.05 -10.18 4.41
CA ARG A 182 1.63 -11.42 5.09
C ARG A 182 0.28 -11.94 4.60
N ALA A 183 -0.67 -11.06 4.28
CA ALA A 183 -1.92 -11.44 3.64
C ALA A 183 -1.71 -12.07 2.26
N LEU A 184 -0.65 -11.67 1.55
CA LEU A 184 -0.24 -12.24 0.25
C LEU A 184 0.70 -13.46 0.39
N ALA A 185 1.14 -13.83 1.59
CA ALA A 185 2.10 -14.92 1.83
C ALA A 185 1.69 -15.71 3.08
N THR A 186 0.46 -16.25 3.06
CA THR A 186 -0.08 -16.99 4.20
C THR A 186 0.65 -18.33 4.40
N PRO A 187 0.83 -18.79 5.66
CA PRO A 187 1.50 -20.05 5.96
C PRO A 187 0.74 -21.28 5.44
N GLU A 188 -0.59 -21.19 5.36
CA GLU A 188 -1.46 -22.22 4.79
C GLU A 188 -1.18 -22.41 3.29
N GLU A 189 -1.06 -21.31 2.53
CA GLU A 189 -0.72 -21.37 1.11
C GLU A 189 0.69 -21.92 0.89
N ALA A 190 1.66 -21.54 1.73
CA ALA A 190 3.01 -22.09 1.68
C ALA A 190 3.03 -23.62 1.92
N SER A 191 2.28 -24.09 2.91
CA SER A 191 2.14 -25.52 3.21
C SER A 191 1.47 -26.29 2.08
N ARG A 192 0.41 -25.72 1.49
CA ARG A 192 -0.26 -26.30 0.33
C ARG A 192 0.68 -26.40 -0.88
N LEU A 193 1.46 -25.36 -1.18
CA LEU A 193 2.45 -25.40 -2.27
C LEU A 193 3.56 -26.43 -2.03
N GLU A 194 3.92 -26.71 -0.76
CA GLU A 194 4.85 -27.78 -0.40
C GLU A 194 4.28 -29.17 -0.66
N GLU A 195 3.02 -29.39 -0.34
CA GLU A 195 2.33 -30.64 -0.64
C GLU A 195 2.19 -30.86 -2.15
N GLU A 196 1.77 -29.82 -2.88
CA GLU A 196 1.68 -29.86 -4.35
C GLU A 196 3.04 -30.15 -4.99
N HIS A 197 4.12 -29.55 -4.46
CA HIS A 197 5.49 -29.79 -4.92
C HIS A 197 5.93 -31.24 -4.69
N ARG A 198 5.71 -31.77 -3.49
CA ARG A 198 6.02 -33.17 -3.16
C ARG A 198 5.23 -34.14 -4.04
N ALA A 199 3.94 -33.90 -4.23
CA ALA A 199 3.08 -34.72 -5.07
C ALA A 199 3.53 -34.70 -6.54
N LEU A 200 3.85 -33.53 -7.09
CA LEU A 200 4.28 -33.40 -8.47
C LEU A 200 5.66 -34.03 -8.70
N THR A 201 6.58 -33.87 -7.74
CA THR A 201 7.91 -34.52 -7.76
C THR A 201 7.77 -36.05 -7.79
N ALA A 202 6.93 -36.62 -6.94
CA ALA A 202 6.66 -38.06 -6.93
C ALA A 202 6.08 -38.54 -8.27
N ARG A 203 5.19 -37.75 -8.88
CA ARG A 203 4.61 -38.07 -10.20
C ARG A 203 5.66 -38.02 -11.31
N VAL A 204 6.55 -37.03 -11.33
CA VAL A 204 7.67 -36.96 -12.29
C VAL A 204 8.54 -38.21 -12.19
N ALA A 205 8.85 -38.66 -10.97
CA ALA A 205 9.69 -39.83 -10.75
C ALA A 205 9.04 -41.15 -11.19
N ALA A 206 7.72 -41.26 -11.06
CA ALA A 206 6.96 -42.46 -11.42
C ALA A 206 6.59 -42.53 -12.92
N GLU A 207 6.66 -41.42 -13.66
CA GLU A 207 6.19 -41.32 -15.04
C GLU A 207 7.16 -41.98 -16.04
N PRO A 208 6.76 -43.06 -16.75
CA PRO A 208 7.63 -43.74 -17.71
C PRO A 208 7.76 -43.02 -19.05
N ASP A 209 6.73 -42.30 -19.51
CA ASP A 209 6.73 -41.58 -20.79
C ASP A 209 7.63 -40.33 -20.71
N ALA A 210 8.63 -40.27 -21.59
CA ALA A 210 9.59 -39.17 -21.64
C ALA A 210 8.93 -37.81 -21.95
N VAL A 211 7.92 -37.76 -22.82
CA VAL A 211 7.27 -36.50 -23.22
C VAL A 211 6.39 -35.98 -22.08
N VAL A 212 5.67 -36.88 -21.41
CA VAL A 212 4.85 -36.51 -20.24
C VAL A 212 5.75 -36.08 -19.09
N ARG A 213 6.85 -36.79 -18.85
CA ARG A 213 7.85 -36.43 -17.83
C ARG A 213 8.43 -35.05 -18.06
N GLU A 214 8.81 -34.70 -19.30
CA GLU A 214 9.31 -33.37 -19.65
C GLU A 214 8.27 -32.26 -19.36
N ARG A 215 7.00 -32.50 -19.71
CA ARG A 215 5.92 -31.55 -19.39
C ARG A 215 5.70 -31.38 -17.89
N LEU A 216 5.75 -32.47 -17.13
CA LEU A 216 5.62 -32.44 -15.67
C LEU A 216 6.81 -31.73 -15.02
N GLN A 217 8.03 -31.89 -15.55
CA GLN A 217 9.21 -31.13 -15.12
C GLN A 217 9.05 -29.63 -15.39
N GLY A 218 8.48 -29.25 -16.54
CA GLY A 218 8.11 -27.86 -16.82
C GLY A 218 7.14 -27.31 -15.79
N ALA A 219 6.08 -28.06 -15.45
CA ALA A 219 5.14 -27.66 -14.40
C ALA A 219 5.81 -27.56 -13.01
N LEU A 220 6.75 -28.47 -12.69
CA LEU A 220 7.50 -28.45 -11.44
C LEU A 220 8.36 -27.19 -11.31
N SER A 221 9.08 -26.82 -12.37
CA SER A 221 9.89 -25.59 -12.38
C SER A 221 9.05 -24.30 -12.21
N ALA A 222 7.83 -24.29 -12.76
CA ALA A 222 6.90 -23.17 -12.58
C ALA A 222 6.41 -23.09 -11.11
N LEU A 223 6.14 -24.23 -10.49
CA LEU A 223 5.74 -24.31 -9.08
C LEU A 223 6.88 -23.90 -8.13
N GLU A 224 8.12 -24.31 -8.42
CA GLU A 224 9.32 -23.86 -7.70
C GLU A 224 9.49 -22.33 -7.79
N SER A 225 9.30 -21.76 -8.98
CA SER A 225 9.35 -20.31 -9.18
C SER A 225 8.27 -19.58 -8.35
N GLN A 226 7.05 -20.13 -8.31
CA GLN A 226 5.98 -19.58 -7.47
C GLN A 226 6.33 -19.66 -5.97
N ARG A 227 6.87 -20.78 -5.51
CA ARG A 227 7.31 -20.95 -4.11
C ARG A 227 8.40 -19.96 -3.75
N GLN A 228 9.38 -19.77 -4.62
CA GLN A 228 10.46 -18.79 -4.45
C GLN A 228 9.90 -17.37 -4.32
N GLN A 229 8.99 -16.97 -5.20
CA GLN A 229 8.33 -15.65 -5.11
C GLN A 229 7.57 -15.46 -3.79
N ARG A 230 6.89 -16.50 -3.28
CA ARG A 230 6.20 -16.40 -1.98
C ARG A 230 7.18 -16.34 -0.81
N ALA A 231 8.30 -17.06 -0.86
CA ALA A 231 9.35 -16.99 0.14
C ALA A 231 10.00 -15.59 0.19
N GLU A 232 10.17 -14.95 -0.96
CA GLU A 232 10.64 -13.56 -1.06
C GLU A 232 9.68 -12.58 -0.38
N LEU A 233 8.36 -12.73 -0.58
CA LEU A 233 7.35 -11.91 0.10
C LEU A 233 7.37 -12.10 1.62
N SER A 234 7.52 -13.33 2.10
CA SER A 234 7.65 -13.63 3.53
C SER A 234 8.90 -12.97 4.12
N THR A 235 10.04 -13.13 3.45
CA THR A 235 11.31 -12.53 3.88
C THR A 235 11.23 -11.01 3.92
N ALA A 236 10.57 -10.39 2.93
CA ALA A 236 10.33 -8.96 2.91
C ALA A 236 9.42 -8.51 4.07
N ALA A 237 8.39 -9.29 4.42
CA ALA A 237 7.53 -9.01 5.57
C ALA A 237 8.32 -9.07 6.90
N ASP A 238 9.18 -10.08 7.06
CA ASP A 238 10.01 -10.24 8.27
C ASP A 238 11.02 -9.09 8.43
N ARG A 239 11.57 -8.60 7.31
CA ARG A 239 12.42 -7.40 7.32
C ARG A 239 11.66 -6.15 7.76
N LEU A 240 10.44 -5.93 7.24
CA LEU A 240 9.61 -4.79 7.64
C LEU A 240 9.23 -4.87 9.12
N GLU A 241 8.97 -6.07 9.65
CA GLU A 241 8.70 -6.28 11.07
C GLU A 241 9.92 -5.95 11.94
N ALA A 242 11.12 -6.35 11.50
CA ALA A 242 12.36 -6.00 12.19
C ALA A 242 12.61 -4.48 12.20
N GLU A 243 12.38 -3.81 11.06
CA GLU A 243 12.49 -2.35 10.94
C GLU A 243 11.46 -1.63 11.82
N TYR A 244 10.20 -2.09 11.83
CA TYR A 244 9.16 -1.61 12.74
C TYR A 244 9.61 -1.74 14.21
N THR A 245 10.12 -2.91 14.59
CA THR A 245 10.53 -3.19 15.97
C THR A 245 11.70 -2.32 16.40
N ARG A 246 12.68 -2.12 15.51
CA ARG A 246 13.79 -1.19 15.73
C ARG A 246 13.27 0.23 15.98
N LEU A 247 12.44 0.76 15.08
CA LEU A 247 11.90 2.13 15.21
C LEU A 247 11.05 2.29 16.48
N PHE A 248 10.26 1.29 16.82
CA PHE A 248 9.47 1.28 18.05
C PHE A 248 10.35 1.38 19.30
N TYR A 249 11.41 0.58 19.40
CA TYR A 249 12.33 0.68 20.54
C TYR A 249 13.09 2.01 20.56
N THR A 250 13.41 2.57 19.40
CA THR A 250 14.03 3.90 19.37
C THR A 250 13.05 4.97 19.87
N LEU A 251 11.77 4.90 19.51
CA LEU A 251 10.72 5.77 20.06
C LEU A 251 10.61 5.64 21.58
N GLU A 252 10.61 4.43 22.13
CA GLU A 252 10.60 4.21 23.58
C GLU A 252 11.85 4.77 24.27
N SER A 253 13.01 4.62 23.64
CA SER A 253 14.28 5.18 24.13
C SER A 253 14.25 6.70 24.18
N LEU A 254 13.71 7.37 23.14
CA LEU A 254 13.53 8.82 23.14
C LEU A 254 12.59 9.27 24.26
N TYR A 255 11.48 8.55 24.46
CA TYR A 255 10.57 8.84 25.55
C TYR A 255 11.27 8.77 26.91
N ALA A 256 12.09 7.73 27.14
CA ALA A 256 12.89 7.63 28.36
C ALA A 256 13.93 8.76 28.48
N GLN A 257 14.55 9.19 27.38
CA GLN A 257 15.49 10.31 27.36
C GLN A 257 14.81 11.64 27.71
N VAL A 258 13.66 11.94 27.11
CA VAL A 258 12.87 13.14 27.42
C VAL A 258 12.46 13.16 28.89
N LEU A 259 12.03 12.01 29.43
CA LEU A 259 11.68 11.89 30.84
C LEU A 259 12.89 12.16 31.75
N ARG A 260 14.09 11.67 31.40
CA ARG A 260 15.32 11.94 32.16
C ARG A 260 15.72 13.41 32.13
N VAL A 261 15.66 14.06 30.97
CA VAL A 261 15.97 15.51 30.85
C VAL A 261 15.00 16.31 31.72
N ARG A 262 13.70 15.98 31.69
CA ARG A 262 12.71 16.61 32.57
C ARG A 262 13.05 16.46 34.06
N THR A 263 13.53 15.29 34.48
CA THR A 263 13.97 15.08 35.88
C THR A 263 15.29 15.79 36.21
N ALA A 264 16.20 15.94 35.24
CA ALA A 264 17.49 16.59 35.42
C ALA A 264 17.41 18.12 35.40
N ASP A 265 16.49 18.70 34.62
CA ASP A 265 16.18 20.14 34.62
C ASP A 265 15.57 20.57 35.96
N ALA A 266 14.87 19.69 36.67
CA ALA A 266 14.45 19.95 38.04
C ALA A 266 15.63 20.11 39.02
N SER A 267 16.83 19.62 38.65
CA SER A 267 18.09 19.76 39.39
C SER A 267 19.09 20.77 38.79
N GLY A 268 18.81 21.35 37.61
CA GLY A 268 19.59 22.45 37.02
C GLY A 268 20.85 22.07 36.22
N GLU A 269 20.94 20.88 35.61
CA GLU A 269 22.10 20.45 34.81
C GLU A 269 21.86 20.54 33.28
N ASP A 270 22.48 21.54 32.63
CA ASP A 270 22.37 21.80 31.17
C ASP A 270 22.99 20.71 30.25
N VAL A 271 23.78 19.77 30.79
CA VAL A 271 24.48 18.74 30.00
C VAL A 271 23.51 17.74 29.35
N ALA A 272 22.33 17.55 29.93
CA ALA A 272 21.33 16.58 29.46
C ALA A 272 20.63 17.02 28.15
N GLY A 273 20.53 18.32 27.88
CA GLY A 273 19.84 18.86 26.69
C GLY A 273 20.58 18.63 25.37
N LEU A 274 21.92 18.61 25.39
CA LEU A 274 22.74 18.39 24.19
C LEU A 274 22.62 16.98 23.63
N GLY A 275 22.61 15.97 24.51
CA GLY A 275 22.45 14.56 24.10
C GLY A 275 21.09 14.28 23.46
N LEU A 276 20.03 14.97 23.92
CA LEU A 276 18.69 14.86 23.34
C LEU A 276 18.61 15.50 21.95
N ARG A 277 19.29 16.63 21.72
CA ARG A 277 19.31 17.29 20.41
C ARG A 277 19.91 16.36 19.35
N GLN A 278 21.05 15.76 19.68
CA GLN A 278 21.74 14.82 18.80
C GLN A 278 20.91 13.57 18.53
N SER A 279 20.21 13.03 19.54
CA SER A 279 19.36 11.84 19.35
C SER A 279 18.14 12.13 18.48
N VAL A 280 17.51 13.30 18.62
CA VAL A 280 16.39 13.73 17.78
C VAL A 280 16.81 14.00 16.33
N GLU A 281 17.96 14.64 16.11
CA GLU A 281 18.50 14.89 14.77
C GLU A 281 18.87 13.58 14.05
N GLN A 282 19.58 12.68 14.74
CA GLN A 282 19.91 11.36 14.21
C GLN A 282 18.65 10.60 13.84
N LEU A 283 17.61 10.68 14.66
CA LEU A 283 16.36 10.00 14.41
C LEU A 283 15.57 10.59 13.24
N GLY A 284 15.55 11.91 13.10
CA GLY A 284 14.97 12.58 11.94
C GLY A 284 15.60 12.08 10.63
N ALA A 285 16.94 11.94 10.62
CA ALA A 285 17.67 11.40 9.47
C ALA A 285 17.37 9.92 9.22
N GLU A 286 17.26 9.09 10.27
CA GLU A 286 16.88 7.68 10.13
C GLU A 286 15.46 7.51 9.59
N VAL A 287 14.51 8.36 10.00
CA VAL A 287 13.13 8.34 9.52
C VAL A 287 13.02 8.81 8.08
N GLU A 288 13.69 9.90 7.73
CA GLU A 288 13.69 10.42 6.36
C GLU A 288 14.25 9.37 5.40
N ALA A 289 15.34 8.70 5.77
CA ALA A 289 15.91 7.59 5.02
C ALA A 289 14.97 6.38 4.91
N VAL A 290 14.26 6.02 5.98
CA VAL A 290 13.25 4.94 5.94
C VAL A 290 12.07 5.34 5.06
N THR A 291 11.57 6.57 5.15
CA THR A 291 10.48 7.06 4.29
C THR A 291 10.91 7.13 2.83
N GLU A 292 12.13 7.56 2.52
CA GLU A 292 12.68 7.59 1.17
C GLU A 292 12.85 6.16 0.61
N ALA A 293 13.38 5.23 1.41
CA ALA A 293 13.49 3.83 1.03
C ALA A 293 12.10 3.19 0.80
N LEU A 294 11.11 3.55 1.62
CA LEU A 294 9.73 3.09 1.44
C LEU A 294 9.08 3.69 0.18
N GLU A 295 9.32 4.97 -0.11
CA GLU A 295 8.84 5.62 -1.33
C GLU A 295 9.50 5.06 -2.59
N GLU A 296 10.80 4.73 -2.53
CA GLU A 296 11.53 4.12 -3.64
C GLU A 296 11.02 2.72 -3.96
N VAL A 297 10.69 1.92 -2.93
CA VAL A 297 10.05 0.61 -3.09
C VAL A 297 8.59 0.73 -3.55
N HIS A 298 7.91 1.85 -3.24
CA HIS A 298 6.54 2.14 -3.71
C HIS A 298 6.50 2.73 -5.13
N ARG A 299 7.64 3.12 -5.70
CA ARG A 299 7.71 3.59 -7.09
C ARG A 299 7.32 2.41 -7.98
N PRO A 300 6.21 2.49 -8.73
CA PRO A 300 5.85 1.43 -9.66
C PRO A 300 7.02 1.24 -10.63
N PRO A 301 7.39 0.00 -11.00
CA PRO A 301 8.41 -0.22 -12.00
C PRO A 301 7.93 0.44 -13.28
N ASP A 302 8.53 1.56 -13.63
CA ASP A 302 8.30 2.24 -14.90
C ASP A 302 8.89 1.36 -16.00
N GLY A 303 8.10 0.34 -16.37
CA GLY A 303 8.37 -0.59 -17.44
C GLY A 303 8.33 0.11 -18.78
N ARG A 304 9.46 0.69 -19.17
CA ARG A 304 9.84 0.87 -20.58
C ARG A 304 11.32 0.57 -20.77
N VAL A 305 11.65 -0.72 -20.69
CA VAL A 305 12.75 -1.25 -21.49
C VAL A 305 12.32 -1.12 -22.94
N ARG A 306 12.80 -0.08 -23.62
CA ARG A 306 12.80 -0.04 -25.09
C ARG A 306 13.74 -1.15 -25.53
N THR A 307 13.18 -2.28 -25.91
CA THR A 307 13.88 -3.24 -26.76
C THR A 307 14.27 -2.51 -28.04
N ARG A 308 15.55 -2.59 -28.39
CA ARG A 308 16.10 -2.15 -29.66
C ARG A 308 16.44 -3.38 -30.47
#